data_AF-A0A4Q1VCJ9-F1
#
_entry.id   AF-A0A4Q1VCJ9-F1
#
_cell.length_a   1.000
_cell.length_b   1.000
_cell.length_c   1.000
_cell.angle_alpha   90.00
_cell.angle_beta   90.00
_cell.angle_gamma   90.00
#
_symmetry.space_group_name_H-M   'P 1'
#
loop_
_entity.id
_entity.type
_entity.pdbx_description
1 polymer ?
#
loop_
_entity_poly.entity_id
_entity_poly.type
_entity_poly.pdbx_seq_one_letter_code
_entity_poly.pdbx_strand_id
1 'polypeptide(L)'
;MPRKTETAARHVHATLAAAVADPDALERLCRSGDARRSFDVERIRLFAGLALKVRHNDIRLLLPLTFKLLDRLKISVPIFAAYGKTAAALRVAKRTTQSDKLEVISGFIEGWLRADDPLHALVRDALHHERALLALKDNHAKVPAGTNDREVMRSKATVAPASVVRRATGLIRNEMSCNPLLLATALDSPASDLSVLRRDQLHFVHRWDARRGCATAVEIDELGHVLLELADGRRSLTRLIDMLRRAGVTLTSAELCRVSQQLVDNNLLVVVPLQPGKRPRRAVDPGR
;
A
#
# COMPACT_ATOMS: atom_id res chain seq x y z
N MET A 1 -15.12 52.69 -25.70
CA MET A 1 -14.75 52.56 -24.28
C MET A 1 -14.98 51.13 -23.83
N PRO A 2 -13.92 50.34 -23.54
CA PRO A 2 -14.08 48.99 -23.02
C PRO A 2 -14.82 49.05 -21.68
N ARG A 3 -15.94 48.32 -21.58
CA ARG A 3 -16.79 48.30 -20.39
C ARG A 3 -15.97 47.75 -19.21
N LYS A 4 -15.97 48.45 -18.07
CA LYS A 4 -15.26 48.08 -16.82
C LYS A 4 -15.41 46.60 -16.42
N THR A 5 -16.48 45.93 -16.85
CA THR A 5 -16.76 44.51 -16.63
C THR A 5 -15.85 43.55 -17.41
N GLU A 6 -15.38 43.91 -18.60
CA GLU A 6 -14.54 43.06 -19.44
C GLU A 6 -13.11 42.95 -18.88
N THR A 7 -12.59 44.04 -18.33
CA THR A 7 -11.28 44.09 -17.66
C THR A 7 -11.28 43.28 -16.37
N ALA A 8 -12.40 43.29 -15.62
CA ALA A 8 -12.56 42.51 -14.40
C ALA A 8 -12.59 41.00 -14.69
N ALA A 9 -13.33 40.55 -15.69
CA ALA A 9 -13.39 39.14 -16.09
C ALA A 9 -12.02 38.61 -16.54
N ARG A 10 -11.30 39.36 -17.39
CA ARG A 10 -9.94 38.99 -17.83
C ARG A 10 -8.97 38.87 -16.66
N HIS A 11 -9.05 39.79 -15.69
CA HIS A 11 -8.20 39.74 -14.50
C HIS A 11 -8.49 38.53 -13.60
N VAL A 12 -9.78 38.18 -13.42
CA VAL A 12 -10.20 36.96 -12.70
C VAL A 12 -9.67 35.71 -13.40
N HIS A 13 -9.84 35.60 -14.73
CA HIS A 13 -9.35 34.46 -15.50
C HIS A 13 -7.83 34.33 -15.47
N ALA A 14 -7.09 35.45 -15.59
CA ALA A 14 -5.63 35.45 -15.50
C ALA A 14 -5.16 35.00 -14.10
N THR A 15 -5.82 35.47 -13.04
CA THR A 15 -5.51 35.09 -11.66
C THR A 15 -5.77 33.60 -11.41
N LEU A 16 -6.91 33.09 -11.88
CA LEU A 16 -7.23 31.65 -11.82
C LEU A 16 -6.21 30.81 -12.61
N ALA A 17 -5.85 31.22 -13.82
CA ALA A 17 -4.88 30.53 -14.66
C ALA A 17 -3.50 30.49 -13.99
N ALA A 18 -3.06 31.62 -13.41
CA ALA A 18 -1.81 31.71 -12.67
C ALA A 18 -1.81 30.79 -11.43
N ALA A 19 -2.89 30.79 -10.64
CA ALA A 19 -3.02 29.94 -9.46
C ALA A 19 -3.04 28.43 -9.80
N VAL A 20 -3.61 28.05 -10.95
CA VAL A 20 -3.61 26.66 -11.44
C VAL A 20 -2.22 26.25 -11.98
N ALA A 21 -1.47 27.20 -12.54
CA ALA A 21 -0.15 26.93 -13.13
C ALA A 21 0.96 26.86 -12.06
N ASP A 22 0.91 27.78 -11.10
CA ASP A 22 1.91 28.01 -10.05
C ASP A 22 1.25 28.09 -8.65
N PRO A 23 1.38 27.05 -7.82
CA PRO A 23 0.88 27.05 -6.44
C PRO A 23 1.46 28.19 -5.58
N ASP A 24 2.68 28.63 -5.85
CA ASP A 24 3.31 29.72 -5.09
C ASP A 24 2.71 31.08 -5.46
N ALA A 25 2.16 31.23 -6.68
CA ALA A 25 1.42 32.43 -7.06
C ALA A 25 0.18 32.64 -6.19
N LEU A 26 -0.52 31.55 -5.84
CA LEU A 26 -1.66 31.60 -4.94
C LEU A 26 -1.25 32.02 -3.51
N GLU A 27 -0.12 31.53 -3.01
CA GLU A 27 0.40 31.95 -1.70
C GLU A 27 0.84 33.42 -1.68
N ARG A 28 1.49 33.88 -2.76
CA ARG A 28 1.83 35.31 -2.91
C ARG A 28 0.57 36.16 -2.89
N LEU A 29 -0.48 35.71 -3.57
CA LEU A 29 -1.80 36.36 -3.58
C LEU A 29 -2.46 36.35 -2.18
N CYS A 30 -2.33 35.27 -1.41
CA CYS A 30 -2.80 35.22 -0.01
C CYS A 30 -2.10 36.27 0.88
N ARG A 31 -0.80 36.49 0.67
CA ARG A 31 0.05 37.35 1.50
C ARG A 31 -0.09 38.84 1.19
N SER A 32 -0.47 39.22 -0.03
CA SER A 32 -0.58 40.62 -0.45
C SER A 32 -1.78 41.38 0.15
N GLY A 33 -2.70 40.71 0.87
CA GLY A 33 -3.81 41.34 1.60
C GLY A 33 -4.95 41.85 0.71
N ASP A 34 -4.65 42.40 -0.47
CA ASP A 34 -5.61 42.93 -1.45
C ASP A 34 -6.54 41.84 -2.03
N ALA A 35 -6.07 40.59 -2.09
CA ALA A 35 -6.85 39.49 -2.63
C ALA A 35 -8.04 39.10 -1.76
N ARG A 36 -7.96 39.28 -0.43
CA ARG A 36 -9.04 38.90 0.50
C ARG A 36 -10.30 39.74 0.33
N ARG A 37 -10.20 40.92 -0.27
CA ARG A 37 -11.34 41.84 -0.48
C ARG A 37 -12.11 41.57 -1.78
N SER A 38 -11.49 40.85 -2.74
CA SER A 38 -12.04 40.68 -4.09
C SER A 38 -12.17 39.22 -4.53
N PHE A 39 -11.47 38.28 -3.85
CA PHE A 39 -11.41 36.87 -4.24
C PHE A 39 -11.55 35.95 -3.02
N ASP A 40 -12.38 34.91 -3.17
CA ASP A 40 -12.40 33.78 -2.23
C ASP A 40 -11.21 32.86 -2.54
N VAL A 41 -10.10 33.11 -1.84
CA VAL A 41 -8.83 32.43 -2.09
C VAL A 41 -8.92 30.92 -1.80
N GLU A 42 -9.75 30.50 -0.85
CA GLU A 42 -9.94 29.08 -0.57
C GLU A 42 -10.69 28.40 -1.73
N ARG A 43 -11.71 29.06 -2.31
CA ARG A 43 -12.36 28.55 -3.52
C ARG A 43 -11.39 28.45 -4.70
N ILE A 44 -10.50 29.43 -4.87
CA ILE A 44 -9.46 29.37 -5.90
C ILE A 44 -8.52 28.18 -5.64
N ARG A 45 -8.12 27.97 -4.38
CA ARG A 45 -7.28 26.84 -3.97
C ARG A 45 -7.92 25.50 -4.27
N LEU A 46 -9.19 25.33 -3.91
CA LEU A 46 -9.97 24.12 -4.19
C LEU A 46 -10.18 23.92 -5.69
N PHE A 47 -10.41 25.00 -6.45
CA PHE A 47 -10.50 24.92 -7.91
C PHE A 47 -9.19 24.48 -8.55
N ALA A 48 -8.05 25.01 -8.09
CA ALA A 48 -6.73 24.56 -8.53
C ALA A 48 -6.48 23.09 -8.18
N GLY A 49 -6.90 22.66 -6.98
CA GLY A 49 -6.89 21.25 -6.58
C GLY A 49 -7.73 20.36 -7.51
N LEU A 50 -8.94 20.80 -7.89
CA LEU A 50 -9.79 20.08 -8.83
C LEU A 50 -9.13 19.96 -10.21
N ALA A 51 -8.57 21.06 -10.73
CA ALA A 51 -7.85 21.05 -12.00
C ALA A 51 -6.64 20.11 -11.96
N LEU A 52 -5.90 20.09 -10.84
CA LEU A 52 -4.76 19.20 -10.65
C LEU A 52 -5.19 17.73 -10.57
N LYS A 53 -6.30 17.43 -9.89
CA LYS A 53 -6.90 16.10 -9.82
C LYS A 53 -7.24 15.58 -11.22
N VAL A 54 -7.84 16.41 -12.07
CA VAL A 54 -8.15 16.06 -13.47
C VAL A 54 -6.88 15.77 -14.26
N ARG A 55 -5.80 16.55 -14.06
CA ARG A 55 -4.50 16.32 -14.72
C ARG A 55 -3.81 15.02 -14.29
N HIS A 56 -4.17 14.46 -13.13
CA HIS A 56 -3.65 13.19 -12.59
C HIS A 56 -4.64 12.03 -12.76
N ASN A 57 -5.51 12.10 -13.77
CA ASN A 57 -6.49 11.04 -14.02
C ASN A 57 -5.84 9.69 -14.37
N ASP A 58 -4.60 9.69 -14.86
CA ASP A 58 -3.79 8.49 -15.09
C ASP A 58 -3.50 7.71 -13.80
N ILE A 59 -3.30 8.40 -12.67
CA ILE A 59 -3.10 7.76 -11.36
C ILE A 59 -4.39 7.20 -10.79
N ARG A 60 -5.54 7.84 -11.06
CA ARG A 60 -6.85 7.35 -10.63
C ARG A 60 -7.12 5.93 -11.14
N LEU A 61 -6.62 5.60 -12.32
CA LEU A 61 -6.76 4.27 -12.92
C LEU A 61 -5.87 3.21 -12.24
N LEU A 62 -4.80 3.63 -11.55
CA LEU A 62 -3.92 2.75 -10.80
C LEU A 62 -4.40 2.51 -9.37
N LEU A 63 -5.05 3.52 -8.76
CA LEU A 63 -5.53 3.49 -7.38
C LEU A 63 -7.06 3.71 -7.30
N PRO A 64 -7.89 2.93 -8.02
CA PRO A 64 -9.33 3.17 -8.11
C PRO A 64 -10.04 3.16 -6.74
N LEU A 65 -9.73 2.22 -5.86
CA LEU A 65 -10.31 2.09 -4.52
C LEU A 65 -9.95 3.28 -3.65
N THR A 66 -8.67 3.65 -3.61
CA THR A 66 -8.18 4.82 -2.86
C THR A 66 -8.91 6.07 -3.31
N PHE A 67 -8.94 6.36 -4.61
CA PHE A 67 -9.59 7.57 -5.12
C PHE A 67 -11.11 7.57 -4.92
N LYS A 68 -11.77 6.42 -5.05
CA LYS A 68 -13.19 6.27 -4.77
C LYS A 68 -13.49 6.59 -3.30
N LEU A 69 -12.65 6.13 -2.38
CA LEU A 69 -12.77 6.45 -0.96
C LEU A 69 -12.48 7.92 -0.67
N LEU A 70 -11.43 8.51 -1.25
CA LEU A 70 -11.14 9.95 -1.12
C LEU A 70 -12.31 10.82 -1.60
N ASP A 71 -12.98 10.41 -2.68
CA ASP A 71 -14.17 11.06 -3.21
C ASP A 71 -15.37 10.91 -2.27
N ARG A 72 -15.60 9.70 -1.75
CA ARG A 72 -16.67 9.40 -0.77
C ARG A 72 -16.53 10.25 0.49
N LEU A 73 -15.30 10.43 0.97
CA LEU A 73 -14.96 11.24 2.14
C LEU A 73 -14.90 12.74 1.85
N LYS A 74 -15.08 13.18 0.58
CA LYS A 74 -15.00 14.58 0.13
C LYS A 74 -13.64 15.24 0.40
N ILE A 75 -12.58 14.46 0.57
CA ILE A 75 -11.22 14.95 0.85
C ILE A 75 -10.31 14.95 -0.38
N SER A 76 -10.74 14.38 -1.52
CA SER A 76 -9.90 14.34 -2.72
C SER A 76 -9.50 15.73 -3.22
N VAL A 77 -10.43 16.67 -3.33
CA VAL A 77 -10.12 18.05 -3.77
C VAL A 77 -9.21 18.77 -2.76
N PRO A 78 -9.48 18.75 -1.43
CA PRO A 78 -8.54 19.27 -0.42
C PRO A 78 -7.13 18.67 -0.51
N ILE A 79 -6.99 17.36 -0.73
CA ILE A 79 -5.69 16.70 -0.88
C ILE A 79 -4.97 17.25 -2.11
N PHE A 80 -5.63 17.32 -3.27
CA PHE A 80 -4.98 17.84 -4.48
C PHE A 80 -4.66 19.33 -4.40
N ALA A 81 -5.47 20.10 -3.68
CA ALA A 81 -5.19 21.49 -3.37
C ALA A 81 -3.89 21.64 -2.56
N ALA A 82 -3.66 20.75 -1.58
CA ALA A 82 -2.41 20.70 -0.81
C ALA A 82 -1.23 20.11 -1.62
N TYR A 83 -1.49 19.16 -2.51
CA TYR A 83 -0.49 18.47 -3.35
C TYR A 83 0.16 19.37 -4.42
N GLY A 84 -0.44 20.53 -4.72
CA GLY A 84 -0.01 21.41 -5.81
C GLY A 84 1.49 21.68 -5.87
N LYS A 85 2.10 22.01 -4.72
CA LYS A 85 3.54 22.27 -4.62
C LYS A 85 4.38 21.05 -4.97
N THR A 86 4.05 19.90 -4.41
CA THR A 86 4.73 18.63 -4.70
C THR A 86 4.61 18.28 -6.19
N ALA A 87 3.44 18.48 -6.79
CA ALA A 87 3.24 18.28 -8.23
C ALA A 87 4.02 19.27 -9.11
N ALA A 88 4.22 20.52 -8.65
CA ALA A 88 5.08 21.49 -9.32
C ALA A 88 6.56 21.08 -9.25
N ALA A 89 7.03 20.65 -8.08
CA ALA A 89 8.39 20.17 -7.88
C ALA A 89 8.71 18.95 -8.77
N LEU A 90 7.77 18.01 -8.92
CA LEU A 90 7.93 16.87 -9.85
C LEU A 90 8.14 17.32 -11.31
N ARG A 91 7.37 18.31 -11.76
CA ARG A 91 7.49 18.88 -13.12
C ARG A 91 8.87 19.51 -13.33
N VAL A 92 9.32 20.29 -12.36
CA VAL A 92 10.66 20.93 -12.40
C VAL A 92 11.77 19.87 -12.42
N ALA A 93 11.63 18.82 -11.61
CA ALA A 93 12.58 17.69 -11.55
C ALA A 93 12.50 16.75 -12.77
N LYS A 94 11.63 17.01 -13.75
CA LYS A 94 11.38 16.15 -14.93
C LYS A 94 11.04 14.69 -14.58
N ARG A 95 10.47 14.44 -13.41
CA ARG A 95 9.97 13.12 -12.97
C ARG A 95 8.57 12.90 -13.51
N THR A 96 8.49 12.55 -14.79
CA THR A 96 7.22 12.50 -15.54
C THR A 96 6.65 11.09 -15.73
N THR A 97 7.36 10.05 -15.28
CA THR A 97 6.88 8.68 -15.45
C THR A 97 5.66 8.42 -14.56
N GLN A 98 4.81 7.47 -14.96
CA GLN A 98 3.65 7.08 -14.15
C GLN A 98 4.07 6.52 -12.79
N SER A 99 5.19 5.79 -12.74
CA SER A 99 5.78 5.26 -11.50
C SER A 99 6.22 6.37 -10.56
N ASP A 100 6.94 7.39 -11.08
CA ASP A 100 7.36 8.55 -10.27
C ASP A 100 6.16 9.28 -9.66
N LYS A 101 5.14 9.54 -10.49
CA LYS A 101 3.91 10.21 -10.05
C LYS A 101 3.21 9.39 -8.97
N LEU A 102 3.08 8.08 -9.16
CA LEU A 102 2.43 7.17 -8.22
C LEU A 102 3.17 7.13 -6.88
N GLU A 103 4.48 6.99 -6.89
CA GLU A 103 5.31 6.98 -5.68
C GLU A 103 5.09 8.27 -4.87
N VAL A 104 5.22 9.41 -5.53
CA VAL A 104 5.19 10.71 -4.86
C VAL A 104 3.79 11.08 -4.38
N ILE A 105 2.74 10.80 -5.17
CA ILE A 105 1.37 11.07 -4.71
C ILE A 105 0.95 10.10 -3.60
N SER A 106 1.40 8.84 -3.63
CA SER A 106 1.12 7.89 -2.56
C SER A 106 1.76 8.36 -1.25
N GLY A 107 3.05 8.71 -1.27
CA GLY A 107 3.75 9.23 -0.09
C GLY A 107 3.14 10.54 0.41
N PHE A 108 2.68 11.42 -0.50
CA PHE A 108 1.98 12.64 -0.12
C PHE A 108 0.65 12.36 0.58
N ILE A 109 -0.20 11.49 0.02
CA ILE A 109 -1.47 11.09 0.64
C ILE A 109 -1.18 10.51 2.02
N GLU A 110 -0.24 9.58 2.13
CA GLU A 110 0.11 8.90 3.36
C GLU A 110 0.54 9.87 4.48
N GLY A 111 1.36 10.88 4.15
CA GLY A 111 1.78 11.92 5.08
C GLY A 111 0.72 12.99 5.37
N TRP A 112 -0.26 13.17 4.48
CA TRP A 112 -1.39 14.10 4.68
C TRP A 112 -2.47 13.50 5.59
N LEU A 113 -2.61 12.18 5.59
CA LEU A 113 -3.60 11.47 6.39
C LEU A 113 -3.27 11.51 7.89
N ARG A 114 -4.18 12.11 8.67
CA ARG A 114 -4.25 11.99 10.12
C ARG A 114 -4.24 10.54 10.62
N ALA A 115 -3.40 10.25 11.62
CA ALA A 115 -3.28 8.91 12.22
C ALA A 115 -4.38 8.60 13.24
N ASP A 116 -5.02 9.63 13.80
CA ASP A 116 -6.09 9.52 14.81
C ASP A 116 -7.49 9.42 14.20
N ASP A 117 -7.63 9.54 12.89
CA ASP A 117 -8.91 9.50 12.18
C ASP A 117 -9.16 8.09 11.58
N PRO A 118 -10.20 7.35 12.03
CA PRO A 118 -10.53 6.02 11.53
C PRO A 118 -10.88 5.96 10.03
N LEU A 119 -11.42 7.04 9.46
CA LEU A 119 -11.71 7.11 8.02
C LEU A 119 -10.45 7.34 7.22
N HIS A 120 -9.46 8.04 7.78
CA HIS A 120 -8.14 8.15 7.17
C HIS A 120 -7.37 6.83 7.21
N ALA A 121 -7.55 6.02 8.25
CA ALA A 121 -7.00 4.66 8.29
C ALA A 121 -7.51 3.79 7.12
N LEU A 122 -8.80 3.90 6.74
CA LEU A 122 -9.31 3.24 5.54
C LEU A 122 -8.59 3.65 4.26
N VAL A 123 -8.28 4.94 4.11
CA VAL A 123 -7.58 5.44 2.92
C VAL A 123 -6.18 4.85 2.86
N ARG A 124 -5.52 4.73 4.01
CA ARG A 124 -4.20 4.10 4.12
C ARG A 124 -4.25 2.63 3.75
N ASP A 125 -5.23 1.88 4.28
CA ASP A 125 -5.43 0.46 3.96
C ASP A 125 -5.66 0.24 2.46
N ALA A 126 -6.55 1.04 1.85
CA ALA A 126 -6.82 0.99 0.40
C ALA A 126 -5.55 1.29 -0.41
N LEU A 127 -4.80 2.33 -0.02
CA LEU A 127 -3.56 2.71 -0.68
C LEU A 127 -2.50 1.61 -0.59
N HIS A 128 -2.31 1.01 0.58
CA HIS A 128 -1.37 -0.09 0.79
C HIS A 128 -1.74 -1.34 0.00
N HIS A 129 -3.04 -1.67 -0.04
CA HIS A 129 -3.55 -2.79 -0.82
C HIS A 129 -3.25 -2.60 -2.31
N GLU A 130 -3.68 -1.48 -2.90
CA GLU A 130 -3.52 -1.24 -4.34
C GLU A 130 -2.04 -1.11 -4.74
N ARG A 131 -1.21 -0.47 -3.92
CA ARG A 131 0.25 -0.42 -4.15
C ARG A 131 0.88 -1.80 -4.13
N ALA A 132 0.44 -2.68 -3.22
CA ALA A 132 0.94 -4.06 -3.19
C ALA A 132 0.54 -4.82 -4.47
N LEU A 133 -0.69 -4.67 -4.96
CA LEU A 133 -1.13 -5.30 -6.21
C LEU A 133 -0.33 -4.79 -7.42
N LEU A 134 -0.10 -3.48 -7.51
CA LEU A 134 0.71 -2.87 -8.58
C LEU A 134 2.16 -3.34 -8.55
N ALA A 135 2.79 -3.34 -7.37
CA ALA A 135 4.16 -3.78 -7.21
C ALA A 135 4.34 -5.26 -7.60
N LEU A 136 3.37 -6.12 -7.27
CA LEU A 136 3.39 -7.52 -7.70
C LEU A 136 3.26 -7.68 -9.21
N LYS A 137 2.36 -6.91 -9.83
CA LYS A 137 2.18 -6.90 -11.29
C LYS A 137 3.45 -6.46 -12.02
N ASP A 138 4.08 -5.38 -11.56
CA ASP A 138 5.31 -4.85 -12.15
C ASP A 138 6.50 -5.78 -11.95
N ASN A 139 6.63 -6.40 -10.78
CA ASN A 139 7.68 -7.38 -10.51
C ASN A 139 7.52 -8.63 -11.36
N HIS A 140 6.29 -9.14 -11.53
CA HIS A 140 6.04 -10.28 -12.39
C HIS A 140 6.37 -9.98 -13.86
N ALA A 141 6.01 -8.78 -14.36
CA ALA A 141 6.32 -8.38 -15.73
C ALA A 141 7.83 -8.31 -16.03
N LYS A 142 8.68 -8.16 -15.00
CA LYS A 142 10.14 -8.09 -15.13
C LYS A 142 10.85 -9.45 -15.08
N VAL A 143 10.18 -10.51 -14.61
CA VAL A 143 10.79 -11.84 -14.52
C VAL A 143 10.76 -12.52 -15.90
N PRO A 144 11.92 -12.91 -16.47
CA PRO A 144 11.95 -13.61 -17.75
C PRO A 144 11.15 -14.91 -17.67
N ALA A 145 10.30 -15.16 -18.68
CA ALA A 145 9.52 -16.38 -18.82
C ALA A 145 10.44 -17.62 -18.85
N GLY A 146 10.71 -18.20 -17.70
CA GLY A 146 11.60 -19.37 -17.58
C GLY A 146 12.37 -19.50 -16.27
N THR A 147 12.44 -18.46 -15.43
CA THR A 147 13.42 -18.47 -14.31
C THR A 147 12.92 -18.95 -12.94
N ASN A 148 11.62 -18.89 -12.56
CA ASN A 148 11.28 -19.05 -11.13
C ASN A 148 10.08 -19.93 -10.71
N ASP A 149 9.31 -20.55 -11.62
CA ASP A 149 8.07 -21.24 -11.20
C ASP A 149 8.12 -22.76 -11.12
N ARG A 150 9.21 -23.41 -11.56
CA ARG A 150 9.27 -24.89 -11.54
C ARG A 150 9.62 -25.50 -10.17
N GLU A 151 10.27 -24.75 -9.27
CA GLU A 151 10.64 -25.28 -7.95
C GLU A 151 9.53 -25.19 -6.91
N VAL A 152 8.68 -24.15 -6.94
CA VAL A 152 7.60 -23.98 -5.93
C VAL A 152 6.40 -24.88 -6.23
N MET A 153 6.16 -25.24 -7.50
CA MET A 153 4.95 -25.96 -7.91
C MET A 153 4.92 -27.46 -7.59
N ARG A 154 5.99 -28.10 -7.08
CA ARG A 154 6.15 -29.57 -7.20
C ARG A 154 6.37 -30.39 -5.94
N SER A 155 6.37 -29.84 -4.74
CA SER A 155 6.33 -30.70 -3.55
C SER A 155 5.14 -30.35 -2.67
N LYS A 156 4.15 -31.25 -2.60
CA LYS A 156 3.23 -31.34 -1.46
C LYS A 156 4.02 -31.82 -0.24
N ALA A 157 5.00 -31.02 0.19
CA ALA A 157 5.83 -31.34 1.31
C ALA A 157 4.95 -31.28 2.57
N THR A 158 4.83 -32.40 3.26
CA THR A 158 4.18 -32.43 4.57
C THR A 158 5.08 -31.76 5.58
N VAL A 159 4.54 -30.77 6.28
CA VAL A 159 5.23 -30.04 7.33
C VAL A 159 5.29 -30.91 8.59
N ALA A 160 6.50 -31.17 9.06
CA ALA A 160 6.79 -31.88 10.30
C ALA A 160 7.58 -30.99 11.28
N PRO A 161 7.69 -31.33 12.57
CA PRO A 161 8.42 -30.49 13.54
C PRO A 161 9.89 -30.24 13.16
N ALA A 162 10.54 -31.23 12.54
CA ALA A 162 11.92 -31.12 12.07
C ALA A 162 12.06 -30.30 10.77
N SER A 163 10.95 -29.98 10.08
CA SER A 163 10.97 -29.22 8.83
C SER A 163 11.55 -27.83 9.05
N VAL A 164 12.39 -27.41 8.11
CA VAL A 164 12.84 -26.02 7.98
C VAL A 164 11.94 -25.34 6.97
N VAL A 165 11.40 -24.17 7.32
CA VAL A 165 10.53 -23.40 6.43
C VAL A 165 11.16 -22.05 6.13
N ARG A 166 10.96 -21.58 4.90
CA ARG A 166 11.32 -20.22 4.48
C ARG A 166 10.10 -19.51 3.90
N ARG A 167 10.10 -18.19 3.99
CA ARG A 167 9.14 -17.36 3.26
C ARG A 167 9.24 -17.61 1.76
N ALA A 168 8.10 -17.65 1.07
CA ALA A 168 8.09 -17.58 -0.38
C ALA A 168 8.63 -16.21 -0.86
N THR A 169 9.23 -16.19 -2.04
CA THR A 169 9.76 -14.95 -2.63
C THR A 169 8.63 -14.12 -3.26
N GLY A 170 8.79 -12.80 -3.31
CA GLY A 170 7.82 -11.92 -3.97
C GLY A 170 6.49 -11.78 -3.21
N LEU A 171 6.49 -11.96 -1.89
CA LEU A 171 5.34 -11.65 -1.03
C LEU A 171 5.42 -10.21 -0.54
N ILE A 172 4.29 -9.51 -0.50
CA ILE A 172 4.16 -8.19 0.14
C ILE A 172 3.21 -8.32 1.33
N ARG A 173 3.64 -7.87 2.50
CA ARG A 173 2.88 -7.99 3.75
C ARG A 173 2.43 -6.61 4.18
N ASN A 174 1.16 -6.50 4.54
CA ASN A 174 0.57 -5.26 5.04
C ASN A 174 -0.26 -5.58 6.27
N GLU A 175 -0.18 -4.69 7.26
CA GLU A 175 -1.14 -4.64 8.36
C GLU A 175 -2.20 -3.61 7.98
N MET A 176 -3.47 -3.96 8.14
CA MET A 176 -4.60 -3.12 7.75
C MET A 176 -5.64 -3.08 8.85
N SER A 177 -6.34 -1.95 8.95
CA SER A 177 -7.45 -1.80 9.90
C SER A 177 -8.74 -2.49 9.44
N CYS A 178 -8.84 -2.83 8.15
CA CYS A 178 -10.03 -3.45 7.56
C CYS A 178 -9.68 -4.39 6.41
N ASN A 179 -10.65 -5.24 6.03
CA ASN A 179 -10.50 -6.09 4.84
C ASN A 179 -10.74 -5.24 3.57
N PRO A 180 -9.76 -5.13 2.66
CA PRO A 180 -9.85 -4.24 1.50
C PRO A 180 -10.91 -4.69 0.47
N LEU A 181 -11.26 -5.98 0.44
CA LEU A 181 -12.32 -6.49 -0.43
C LEU A 181 -13.70 -6.07 0.07
N LEU A 182 -13.93 -6.16 1.38
CA LEU A 182 -15.17 -5.67 2.01
C LEU A 182 -15.30 -4.16 1.87
N LEU A 183 -14.19 -3.41 1.99
CA LEU A 183 -14.16 -1.98 1.72
C LEU A 183 -14.55 -1.66 0.27
N ALA A 184 -14.03 -2.40 -0.70
CA ALA A 184 -14.39 -2.22 -2.10
C ALA A 184 -15.90 -2.43 -2.33
N THR A 185 -16.45 -3.54 -1.81
CA THR A 185 -17.90 -3.82 -1.87
C THR A 185 -18.73 -2.73 -1.20
N ALA A 186 -18.32 -2.25 -0.02
CA ALA A 186 -19.03 -1.18 0.67
C ALA A 186 -19.06 0.11 -0.17
N LEU A 187 -17.96 0.43 -0.85
CA LEU A 187 -17.87 1.61 -1.70
C LEU A 187 -18.68 1.50 -3.00
N ASP A 188 -19.04 0.30 -3.46
CA ASP A 188 -19.92 0.11 -4.63
C ASP A 188 -21.34 0.63 -4.42
N SER A 189 -21.79 0.75 -3.17
CA SER A 189 -23.07 1.38 -2.82
C SER A 189 -22.86 2.76 -2.18
N PRO A 190 -23.40 3.84 -2.77
CA PRO A 190 -23.26 5.19 -2.22
C PRO A 190 -24.04 5.40 -0.91
N ALA A 191 -24.94 4.49 -0.56
CA ALA A 191 -25.70 4.51 0.68
C ALA A 191 -25.01 3.77 1.83
N SER A 192 -23.96 2.99 1.55
CA SER A 192 -23.25 2.23 2.57
C SER A 192 -22.61 3.14 3.62
N ASP A 193 -22.87 2.81 4.88
CA ASP A 193 -22.14 3.37 6.00
C ASP A 193 -20.79 2.63 6.14
N LEU A 194 -19.68 3.38 6.16
CA LEU A 194 -18.33 2.82 6.30
C LEU A 194 -17.98 2.49 7.77
N SER A 195 -18.80 2.96 8.70
CA SER A 195 -18.65 2.72 10.14
C SER A 195 -18.90 1.27 10.52
N VAL A 196 -19.72 0.54 9.73
CA VAL A 196 -20.07 -0.87 9.96
C VAL A 196 -18.96 -1.84 9.56
N LEU A 197 -17.93 -1.38 8.86
CA LEU A 197 -16.79 -2.21 8.49
C LEU A 197 -16.02 -2.59 9.77
N ARG A 198 -15.85 -3.91 9.98
CA ARG A 198 -15.05 -4.43 11.09
C ARG A 198 -13.67 -3.76 11.10
N ARG A 199 -13.29 -3.28 12.28
CA ARG A 199 -12.00 -2.67 12.57
C ARG A 199 -11.20 -3.58 13.46
N ASP A 200 -10.05 -4.00 12.97
CA ASP A 200 -9.14 -4.87 13.70
C ASP A 200 -7.72 -4.73 13.16
N GLN A 201 -6.72 -5.29 13.84
CA GLN A 201 -5.38 -5.41 13.29
C GLN A 201 -5.31 -6.66 12.41
N LEU A 202 -5.63 -6.51 11.12
CA LEU A 202 -5.66 -7.61 10.16
C LEU A 202 -4.32 -7.71 9.44
N HIS A 203 -3.83 -8.93 9.24
CA HIS A 203 -2.60 -9.18 8.51
C HIS A 203 -2.91 -9.73 7.12
N PHE A 204 -2.48 -9.01 6.07
CA PHE A 204 -2.65 -9.44 4.69
C PHE A 204 -1.31 -9.75 4.02
N VAL A 205 -1.28 -10.86 3.30
CA VAL A 205 -0.18 -11.21 2.41
C VAL A 205 -0.65 -11.17 0.97
N HIS A 206 0.01 -10.33 0.19
CA HIS A 206 -0.21 -10.20 -1.24
C HIS A 206 0.82 -11.03 -1.98
N ARG A 207 0.37 -11.75 -3.02
CA ARG A 207 1.21 -12.58 -3.87
C ARG A 207 0.71 -12.56 -5.31
N TRP A 208 1.60 -12.89 -6.25
CA TRP A 208 1.19 -13.20 -7.61
C TRP A 208 0.68 -14.64 -7.70
N ASP A 209 -0.54 -14.83 -8.19
CA ASP A 209 -1.07 -16.13 -8.57
C ASP A 209 -0.78 -16.37 -10.05
N ALA A 210 0.29 -17.11 -10.33
CA ALA A 210 0.71 -17.43 -11.69
C ALA A 210 -0.35 -18.24 -12.46
N ARG A 211 -1.22 -19.02 -11.78
CA ARG A 211 -2.29 -19.78 -12.44
C ARG A 211 -3.40 -18.87 -12.93
N ARG A 212 -3.72 -17.84 -12.15
CA ARG A 212 -4.77 -16.86 -12.47
C ARG A 212 -4.25 -15.66 -13.26
N GLY A 213 -2.92 -15.49 -13.33
CA GLY A 213 -2.30 -14.32 -13.95
C GLY A 213 -2.66 -13.01 -13.24
N CYS A 214 -2.88 -13.05 -11.93
CA CYS A 214 -3.30 -11.88 -11.16
C CYS A 214 -2.67 -11.85 -9.76
N ALA A 215 -2.59 -10.66 -9.17
CA ALA A 215 -2.24 -10.52 -7.77
C ALA A 215 -3.44 -10.88 -6.88
N THR A 216 -3.17 -11.58 -5.78
CA THR A 216 -4.16 -12.01 -4.79
C THR A 216 -3.72 -11.55 -3.40
N ALA A 217 -4.68 -11.32 -2.52
CA ALA A 217 -4.44 -11.04 -1.11
C ALA A 217 -5.07 -12.16 -0.27
N VAL A 218 -4.34 -12.61 0.75
CA VAL A 218 -4.81 -13.62 1.70
C VAL A 218 -4.68 -13.03 3.10
N GLU A 219 -5.78 -13.04 3.84
CA GLU A 219 -5.80 -12.71 5.26
C GLU A 219 -5.16 -13.88 6.04
N ILE A 220 -4.26 -13.56 6.97
CA ILE A 220 -3.63 -14.53 7.86
C ILE A 220 -3.84 -14.11 9.32
N ASP A 221 -3.85 -15.08 10.21
CA ASP A 221 -3.89 -14.84 11.65
C ASP A 221 -2.52 -14.33 12.16
N GLU A 222 -2.50 -13.89 13.41
CA GLU A 222 -1.33 -13.33 14.09
C GLU A 222 -0.20 -14.35 14.16
N LEU A 223 -0.51 -15.62 14.40
CA LEU A 223 0.48 -16.70 14.42
C LEU A 223 1.10 -16.89 13.03
N GLY A 224 0.30 -16.88 11.97
CA GLY A 224 0.77 -16.95 10.59
C GLY A 224 1.66 -15.77 10.23
N HIS A 225 1.31 -14.56 10.70
CA HIS A 225 2.12 -13.36 10.52
C HIS A 225 3.50 -13.52 11.17
N VAL A 226 3.54 -13.91 12.45
CA VAL A 226 4.78 -14.17 13.21
C VAL A 226 5.61 -15.27 12.55
N LEU A 227 4.97 -16.34 12.09
CA LEU A 227 5.66 -17.43 11.38
C LEU A 227 6.34 -16.94 10.10
N LEU A 228 5.69 -16.09 9.30
CA LEU A 228 6.30 -15.51 8.11
C LEU A 228 7.50 -14.61 8.44
N GLU A 229 7.52 -13.97 9.61
CA GLU A 229 8.67 -13.20 10.09
C GLU A 229 9.84 -14.08 10.46
N LEU A 230 9.57 -15.18 11.16
CA LEU A 230 10.61 -16.07 11.68
C LEU A 230 11.14 -17.08 10.65
N ALA A 231 10.38 -17.35 9.57
CA ALA A 231 10.72 -18.31 8.52
C ALA A 231 11.85 -17.83 7.60
N ASP A 232 13.08 -17.91 8.11
CA ASP A 232 14.32 -17.51 7.45
C ASP A 232 14.97 -18.62 6.59
N GLY A 233 14.39 -19.83 6.58
CA GLY A 233 14.96 -21.00 5.89
C GLY A 233 16.16 -21.62 6.57
N ARG A 234 16.43 -21.28 7.83
CA ARG A 234 17.56 -21.80 8.63
C ARG A 234 17.10 -22.52 9.88
N ARG A 235 15.98 -22.10 10.47
CA ARG A 235 15.44 -22.68 11.72
C ARG A 235 14.39 -23.74 11.42
N SER A 236 14.46 -24.86 12.14
CA SER A 236 13.38 -25.85 12.13
C SER A 236 12.18 -25.35 12.93
N LEU A 237 10.99 -25.92 12.68
CA LEU A 237 9.80 -25.60 13.45
C LEU A 237 9.98 -25.92 14.94
N THR A 238 10.67 -27.00 15.31
CA THR A 238 11.02 -27.26 16.72
C THR A 238 11.74 -26.09 17.37
N ARG A 239 12.72 -25.48 16.68
CA ARG A 239 13.44 -24.32 17.20
C ARG A 239 12.54 -23.09 17.30
N LEU A 240 11.62 -22.90 16.36
CA LEU A 240 10.64 -21.81 16.42
C LEU A 240 9.67 -22.01 17.59
N ILE A 241 9.22 -23.24 17.86
CA ILE A 241 8.39 -23.57 19.02
C ILE A 241 9.12 -23.20 20.31
N ASP A 242 10.39 -23.58 20.45
CA ASP A 242 11.17 -23.26 21.64
C ASP A 242 11.36 -21.75 21.83
N MET A 243 11.54 -21.00 20.74
CA MET A 243 11.62 -19.53 20.79
C MET A 243 10.29 -18.90 21.24
N LEU A 244 9.17 -19.35 20.67
CA LEU A 244 7.83 -18.86 21.02
C LEU A 244 7.49 -19.18 22.48
N ARG A 245 7.82 -20.38 22.96
CA ARG A 245 7.65 -20.76 24.38
C ARG A 245 8.45 -19.89 25.33
N ARG A 246 9.71 -19.56 24.99
CA ARG A 246 10.54 -18.63 25.78
C ARG A 246 9.97 -17.22 25.82
N ALA A 247 9.21 -16.83 24.80
CA ALA A 247 8.48 -15.58 24.76
C ALA A 247 7.10 -15.64 25.46
N GLY A 248 6.77 -16.76 26.13
CA GLY A 248 5.51 -16.93 26.84
C GLY A 248 4.33 -17.41 25.99
N VAL A 249 4.57 -17.75 24.70
CA VAL A 249 3.52 -18.24 23.81
C VAL A 249 3.33 -19.76 23.99
N THR A 250 2.15 -20.16 24.45
CA THR A 250 1.79 -21.57 24.65
C THR A 250 1.25 -22.17 23.36
N LEU A 251 2.11 -22.84 22.60
CA LEU A 251 1.75 -23.59 21.39
C LEU A 251 2.26 -25.02 21.43
N THR A 252 1.40 -25.95 21.02
CA THR A 252 1.76 -27.34 20.75
C THR A 252 2.50 -27.46 19.43
N SER A 253 3.29 -28.52 19.27
CA SER A 253 3.95 -28.79 17.99
C SER A 253 2.94 -29.07 16.87
N ALA A 254 1.80 -29.67 17.20
CA ALA A 254 0.75 -29.98 16.25
C ALA A 254 0.10 -28.70 15.69
N GLU A 255 -0.17 -27.71 16.54
CA GLU A 255 -0.71 -26.41 16.12
C GLU A 255 0.23 -25.67 15.18
N LEU A 256 1.53 -25.58 15.53
CA LEU A 256 2.49 -24.89 14.69
C LEU A 256 2.68 -25.59 13.34
N CYS A 257 2.72 -26.93 13.33
CA CYS A 257 2.79 -27.69 12.08
C CYS A 257 1.52 -27.49 11.23
N ARG A 258 0.33 -27.44 11.84
CA ARG A 258 -0.94 -27.19 11.14
C ARG A 258 -0.96 -25.81 10.47
N VAL A 259 -0.63 -24.74 11.22
CA VAL A 259 -0.60 -23.38 10.65
C VAL A 259 0.48 -23.26 9.57
N SER A 260 1.66 -23.84 9.82
CA SER A 260 2.73 -23.87 8.82
C SER A 260 2.30 -24.64 7.56
N GLN A 261 1.57 -25.74 7.69
CA GLN A 261 1.02 -26.48 6.56
C GLN A 261 0.02 -25.61 5.78
N GLN A 262 -0.90 -24.91 6.45
CA GLN A 262 -1.82 -23.99 5.79
C GLN A 262 -1.09 -22.89 5.01
N LEU A 263 -0.01 -22.33 5.57
CA LEU A 263 0.82 -21.34 4.87
C LEU A 263 1.57 -21.96 3.68
N VAL A 264 2.04 -23.20 3.78
CA VAL A 264 2.65 -23.94 2.64
C VAL A 264 1.61 -24.21 1.55
N ASP A 265 0.41 -24.66 1.91
CA ASP A 265 -0.68 -24.95 0.98
C ASP A 265 -1.15 -23.68 0.23
N ASN A 266 -1.01 -22.51 0.88
CA ASN A 266 -1.26 -21.20 0.29
C ASN A 266 -0.01 -20.58 -0.38
N ASN A 267 1.08 -21.33 -0.57
CA ASN A 267 2.36 -20.88 -1.12
C ASN A 267 2.93 -19.62 -0.45
N LEU A 268 2.68 -19.42 0.84
CA LEU A 268 3.24 -18.33 1.64
C LEU A 268 4.55 -18.78 2.32
N LEU A 269 4.68 -20.08 2.60
CA LEU A 269 5.89 -20.74 3.04
C LEU A 269 6.34 -21.81 2.05
N VAL A 270 7.63 -22.12 2.07
CA VAL A 270 8.27 -23.22 1.33
C VAL A 270 9.06 -24.08 2.32
N VAL A 271 8.86 -25.39 2.27
CA VAL A 271 9.67 -26.34 3.04
C VAL A 271 11.04 -26.46 2.38
N VAL A 272 12.10 -26.22 3.13
CA VAL A 272 13.48 -26.34 2.67
C VAL A 272 13.91 -27.80 2.82
N PRO A 273 14.30 -28.50 1.74
CA PRO A 273 14.80 -29.85 1.85
C PRO A 273 16.10 -29.85 2.67
N LEU A 274 16.15 -30.72 3.69
CA LEU A 274 17.37 -30.97 4.45
C LEU A 274 18.41 -31.53 3.48
N GLN A 275 19.49 -30.79 3.19
CA GLN A 275 20.56 -31.32 2.34
C GLN A 275 21.18 -32.54 3.03
N PRO A 276 21.03 -33.76 2.47
CA PRO A 276 21.64 -34.94 3.05
C PRO A 276 23.16 -34.80 2.94
N GLY A 277 23.87 -34.69 4.07
CA GLY A 277 25.34 -34.72 4.11
C GLY A 277 26.04 -33.53 4.77
N LYS A 278 25.37 -32.39 5.00
CA LYS A 278 25.92 -31.35 5.88
C LYS A 278 25.58 -31.68 7.33
N ARG A 279 26.37 -32.55 7.96
CA ARG A 279 26.37 -32.68 9.42
C ARG A 279 26.46 -31.27 10.01
N PRO A 280 25.57 -30.87 10.94
CA PRO A 280 25.75 -29.61 11.65
C PRO A 280 27.13 -29.67 12.30
N ARG A 281 28.01 -28.73 11.95
CA ARG A 281 29.28 -28.55 12.68
C ARG A 281 28.86 -28.36 14.14
N ARG A 282 29.15 -29.36 14.98
CA ARG A 282 29.07 -29.21 16.44
C ARG A 282 29.78 -27.89 16.75
N ALA A 283 29.08 -26.97 17.40
CA ALA A 283 29.73 -25.81 17.98
C ALA A 283 30.85 -26.36 18.86
N VAL A 284 32.09 -26.11 18.44
CA VAL A 284 33.26 -26.40 19.25
C VAL A 284 33.14 -25.48 20.45
N ASP A 285 32.94 -26.07 21.61
CA ASP A 285 32.94 -25.39 22.89
C ASP A 285 34.34 -24.78 23.10
N PRO A 286 34.51 -23.45 23.14
CA PRO A 286 35.82 -22.82 23.25
C PRO A 286 36.31 -22.79 24.72
N GLY A 287 36.07 -23.89 25.46
CA GLY A 287 36.27 -23.97 26.90
C GLY A 287 36.89 -25.29 27.35
N ARG A 288 38.14 -25.55 26.94
CA ARG A 288 39.11 -26.36 27.69
C ARG A 288 40.50 -25.77 27.50
#